data_AF-A0A952YYV4-F1
#
_entry.id   AF-A0A952YYV4-F1
#
_cell.length_a   1.000
_cell.length_b   1.000
_cell.length_c   1.000
_cell.angle_alpha   90.00
_cell.angle_beta   90.00
_cell.angle_gamma   90.00
#
_symmetry.space_group_name_H-M   'P 1'
#
loop_
_entity.id
_entity.type
_entity.pdbx_description
1 polymer ?
#
loop_
_entity_poly.entity_id
_entity_poly.type
_entity_poly.pdbx_seq_one_letter_code
_entity_poly.pdbx_strand_id
1 'polypeptide(L)'
;MLVHVNTLSLWEIAHYWHDCDPRLSSTHQIPLEVRDTLLVLIKTPSKKFSVYVEKRNAYLFKIFRYIQEVCTESFLQNLQKSIDNKLFDKRLFNSMLITRNTLACWCIENNEPLPKFWFPDNDMYPYDLENQEMEGADRYEFLMVYDGVRKRDSESEVKQSVSLSVSSNAIKAARVKHAPRNAVKDRFIDYYFAEGSKHSSKAAAAIQFFCTLDKREQLLFDTRETATRTLLNALRKHGKQTKSY
;
A
#
# COMPACT_ATOMS: atom_id res chain seq x y z
N MET A 1 -20.84 13.37 14.91
CA MET A 1 -19.86 12.27 15.05
C MET A 1 -20.27 11.17 14.08
N LEU A 2 -19.38 10.73 13.19
CA LEU A 2 -19.72 9.86 12.06
C LEU A 2 -19.46 8.38 12.34
N VAL A 3 -19.48 7.98 13.62
CA VAL A 3 -19.04 6.65 14.10
C VAL A 3 -19.81 5.49 13.45
N HIS A 4 -21.06 5.72 13.04
CA HIS A 4 -21.92 4.70 12.40
C HIS A 4 -21.80 4.65 10.88
N VAL A 5 -21.04 5.57 10.27
CA VAL A 5 -20.84 5.59 8.82
C VAL A 5 -19.63 4.71 8.51
N ASN A 6 -19.83 3.66 7.72
CA ASN A 6 -18.76 2.69 7.40
C ASN A 6 -17.89 3.13 6.22
N THR A 7 -18.41 4.01 5.37
CA THR A 7 -17.74 4.50 4.16
C THR A 7 -17.92 5.99 3.97
N LEU A 8 -16.85 6.66 3.57
CA LEU A 8 -16.85 8.08 3.24
C LEU A 8 -16.06 8.30 1.96
N SER A 9 -16.42 9.33 1.21
CA SER A 9 -15.61 9.73 0.06
C SER A 9 -14.28 10.36 0.48
N LEU A 10 -13.26 10.33 -0.38
CA LEU A 10 -12.00 11.04 -0.18
C LEU A 10 -12.23 12.54 0.10
N TRP A 11 -13.20 13.13 -0.60
CA TRP A 11 -13.59 14.51 -0.40
C TRP A 11 -14.09 14.76 1.02
N GLU A 12 -15.03 13.95 1.50
CA GLU A 12 -15.60 14.06 2.84
C GLU A 12 -14.54 13.82 3.92
N ILE A 13 -13.72 12.77 3.76
CA ILE A 13 -12.64 12.43 4.69
C ILE A 13 -11.70 13.62 4.88
N ALA A 14 -11.24 14.24 3.80
CA ALA A 14 -10.33 15.38 3.89
C ALA A 14 -10.96 16.62 4.54
N HIS A 15 -12.27 16.83 4.36
CA HIS A 15 -12.98 17.94 4.99
C HIS A 15 -13.18 17.70 6.48
N TYR A 16 -13.68 16.52 6.85
CA TYR A 16 -13.91 16.17 8.25
C TYR A 16 -12.61 16.05 9.05
N TRP A 17 -11.48 15.80 8.39
CA TRP A 17 -10.17 15.84 9.04
C TRP A 17 -9.85 17.19 9.68
N HIS A 18 -10.38 18.26 9.10
CA HIS A 18 -10.14 19.66 9.51
C HIS A 18 -11.42 20.35 9.97
N ASP A 19 -12.40 19.58 10.45
CA ASP A 19 -13.70 20.09 10.93
C ASP A 19 -14.43 21.02 9.94
N CYS A 20 -14.21 20.80 8.63
CA CYS A 20 -14.83 21.56 7.55
C CYS A 20 -16.08 20.85 7.01
N ASP A 21 -17.08 21.62 6.54
CA ASP A 21 -18.25 21.05 5.85
C ASP A 21 -17.94 20.77 4.37
N PRO A 22 -17.97 19.50 3.90
CA PRO A 22 -17.71 19.14 2.50
C PRO A 22 -18.72 19.71 1.50
N ARG A 23 -19.89 20.18 1.95
CA ARG A 23 -20.93 20.75 1.08
C ARG A 23 -20.62 22.18 0.68
N LEU A 24 -19.96 22.94 1.56
CA LEU A 24 -19.66 24.36 1.38
C LEU A 24 -18.49 24.59 0.41
N SER A 25 -17.54 23.65 0.34
CA SER A 25 -16.40 23.75 -0.56
C SER A 25 -16.77 23.39 -2.01
N SER A 26 -16.18 24.11 -2.95
CA SER A 26 -16.24 23.79 -4.39
C SER A 26 -14.85 23.44 -4.92
N THR A 27 -14.77 22.91 -6.14
CA THR A 27 -13.51 22.58 -6.83
C THR A 27 -12.51 23.75 -6.85
N HIS A 28 -13.01 25.00 -6.91
CA HIS A 28 -12.18 26.21 -6.97
C HIS A 28 -12.00 26.89 -5.61
N GLN A 29 -12.82 26.54 -4.62
CA GLN A 29 -12.84 27.13 -3.29
C GLN A 29 -12.80 26.00 -2.26
N ILE A 30 -11.63 25.38 -2.16
CA ILE A 30 -11.33 24.35 -1.17
C ILE A 30 -10.32 24.93 -0.17
N PRO A 31 -10.51 24.73 1.15
CA PRO A 31 -9.52 25.12 2.14
C PRO A 31 -8.16 24.48 1.87
N LEU A 32 -7.08 25.19 2.20
CA LEU A 32 -5.72 24.73 1.93
C LEU A 32 -5.39 23.44 2.69
N GLU A 33 -5.82 23.33 3.95
CA GLU A 33 -5.58 22.15 4.79
C GLU A 33 -6.27 20.90 4.23
N VAL A 34 -7.52 21.05 3.78
CA VAL A 34 -8.27 19.99 3.10
C VAL A 34 -7.57 19.56 1.81
N ARG A 35 -7.06 20.52 1.05
CA ARG A 35 -6.26 20.25 -0.14
C ARG A 35 -5.03 19.41 0.19
N ASP A 36 -4.28 19.80 1.21
CA ASP A 36 -3.04 19.11 1.60
C ASP A 36 -3.35 17.69 2.09
N THR A 37 -4.44 17.47 2.83
CA THR A 37 -4.88 16.13 3.22
C THR A 37 -5.29 15.28 2.03
N LEU A 38 -6.01 15.82 1.05
CA LEU A 38 -6.29 15.10 -0.20
C LEU A 38 -4.99 14.66 -0.88
N LEU A 39 -3.98 15.54 -0.93
CA LEU A 39 -2.68 15.20 -1.49
C LEU A 39 -2.00 14.06 -0.75
N VAL A 40 -1.96 14.12 0.58
CA VAL A 40 -1.33 13.10 1.41
C VAL A 40 -2.03 11.75 1.21
N LEU A 41 -3.37 11.72 1.28
CA LEU A 41 -4.13 10.47 1.13
C LEU A 41 -3.90 9.80 -0.22
N ILE A 42 -3.71 10.57 -1.30
CA ILE A 42 -3.52 10.00 -2.64
C ILE A 42 -2.05 9.70 -2.96
N LYS A 43 -1.12 10.57 -2.54
CA LYS A 43 0.31 10.43 -2.87
C LYS A 43 1.02 9.39 -2.03
N THR A 44 0.42 8.95 -0.94
CA THR A 44 1.07 7.99 -0.05
C THR A 44 1.20 6.64 -0.77
N PRO A 45 2.44 6.18 -1.02
CA PRO A 45 2.71 4.96 -1.76
C PRO A 45 2.48 3.74 -0.85
N SER A 46 1.24 3.54 -0.42
CA SER A 46 0.85 2.29 0.23
C SER A 46 0.49 1.29 -0.87
N LYS A 47 0.97 0.06 -0.75
CA LYS A 47 0.72 -1.01 -1.73
C LYS A 47 -0.76 -1.44 -1.78
N LYS A 48 -1.64 -0.81 -0.99
CA LYS A 48 -3.00 -1.25 -0.67
C LYS A 48 -3.92 -0.09 -0.26
N PHE A 49 -3.87 1.06 -0.94
CA PHE A 49 -4.95 2.05 -0.77
C PHE A 49 -6.15 1.62 -1.61
N SER A 50 -7.07 0.91 -0.95
CA SER A 50 -8.28 0.37 -1.57
C SER A 50 -9.34 1.45 -1.66
N VAL A 51 -9.70 1.83 -2.88
CA VAL A 51 -10.77 2.80 -3.14
C VAL A 51 -11.88 2.09 -3.91
N TYR A 52 -13.12 2.36 -3.54
CA TYR A 52 -14.28 1.87 -4.26
C TYR A 52 -14.92 3.01 -5.05
N VAL A 53 -15.37 2.70 -6.27
CA VAL A 53 -15.98 3.69 -7.16
C VAL A 53 -17.36 3.20 -7.60
N GLU A 54 -18.36 4.09 -7.63
CA GLU A 54 -19.71 3.75 -8.09
C GLU A 54 -19.70 3.25 -9.55
N LYS A 55 -20.35 2.13 -9.87
CA LYS A 55 -20.30 1.44 -11.17
C LYS A 55 -20.57 2.35 -12.38
N ARG A 56 -21.51 3.29 -12.25
CA ARG A 56 -21.84 4.25 -13.31
C ARG A 56 -20.68 5.20 -13.64
N ASN A 57 -19.90 5.55 -12.63
CA ASN A 57 -18.66 6.32 -12.75
C ASN A 57 -17.46 5.39 -12.99
N ALA A 58 -17.55 4.13 -12.57
CA ALA A 58 -16.57 3.11 -12.86
C ALA A 58 -16.49 2.80 -14.35
N TYR A 59 -17.55 3.02 -15.13
CA TYR A 59 -17.47 3.01 -16.60
C TYR A 59 -16.55 4.10 -17.15
N LEU A 60 -16.56 5.32 -16.58
CA LEU A 60 -15.59 6.35 -16.94
C LEU A 60 -14.18 5.90 -16.54
N PHE A 61 -14.00 5.37 -15.34
CA PHE A 61 -12.72 4.79 -14.91
C PHE A 61 -12.32 3.55 -15.69
N LYS A 62 -13.25 2.78 -16.26
CA LYS A 62 -13.02 1.61 -17.11
C LYS A 62 -12.67 2.04 -18.52
N ILE A 63 -13.32 3.06 -19.08
CA ILE A 63 -12.88 3.70 -20.33
C ILE A 63 -11.47 4.24 -20.13
N PHE A 64 -11.21 4.94 -19.02
CA PHE A 64 -9.87 5.34 -18.65
C PHE A 64 -8.99 4.10 -18.56
N ARG A 65 -9.34 3.05 -17.83
CA ARG A 65 -8.55 1.81 -17.67
C ARG A 65 -8.34 1.01 -18.97
N TYR A 66 -9.27 1.02 -19.93
CA TYR A 66 -9.18 0.33 -21.22
C TYR A 66 -8.36 1.15 -22.23
N ILE A 67 -8.45 2.48 -22.14
CA ILE A 67 -7.52 3.41 -22.83
C ILE A 67 -6.15 3.43 -22.09
N GLN A 68 -6.11 3.05 -20.82
CA GLN A 68 -4.97 3.06 -19.89
C GLN A 68 -4.48 1.67 -19.45
N GLU A 69 -4.74 0.60 -20.21
CA GLU A 69 -3.83 -0.55 -20.18
C GLU A 69 -2.41 -0.10 -20.60
N VAL A 70 -2.32 1.12 -21.14
CA VAL A 70 -1.12 1.91 -21.38
C VAL A 70 -0.53 2.60 -20.14
N CYS A 71 -1.24 3.04 -19.07
CA CYS A 71 -0.57 3.82 -18.02
C CYS A 71 -1.39 4.10 -16.73
N THR A 72 -1.10 3.39 -15.64
CA THR A 72 -1.32 3.86 -14.24
C THR A 72 -0.64 5.21 -14.01
N GLU A 73 0.49 5.43 -14.70
CA GLU A 73 1.19 6.72 -14.80
C GLU A 73 0.32 7.85 -15.37
N SER A 74 -0.64 7.59 -16.25
CA SER A 74 -1.46 8.65 -16.88
C SER A 74 -2.63 9.07 -15.99
N PHE A 75 -3.19 8.13 -15.21
CA PHE A 75 -4.12 8.44 -14.14
C PHE A 75 -3.40 9.20 -13.02
N LEU A 76 -2.23 8.71 -12.60
CA LEU A 76 -1.36 9.43 -11.67
C LEU A 76 -0.90 10.77 -12.24
N GLN A 77 -0.68 10.92 -13.55
CA GLN A 77 -0.35 12.20 -14.19
C GLN A 77 -1.55 13.13 -14.30
N ASN A 78 -2.76 12.64 -14.53
CA ASN A 78 -3.97 13.47 -14.52
C ASN A 78 -4.30 13.91 -13.10
N LEU A 79 -4.13 13.01 -12.14
CA LEU A 79 -4.22 13.32 -10.73
C LEU A 79 -3.09 14.27 -10.33
N GLN A 80 -1.85 14.04 -10.75
CA GLN A 80 -0.71 14.92 -10.52
C GLN A 80 -0.89 16.27 -11.23
N LYS A 81 -1.49 16.35 -12.42
CA LYS A 81 -1.86 17.60 -13.09
C LYS A 81 -2.97 18.32 -12.33
N SER A 82 -3.95 17.60 -11.80
CA SER A 82 -4.96 18.17 -10.90
C SER A 82 -4.31 18.74 -9.63
N ILE A 83 -3.27 18.07 -9.14
CA ILE A 83 -2.46 18.52 -7.99
C ILE A 83 -1.61 19.75 -8.34
N ASP A 84 -0.86 19.70 -9.45
CA ASP A 84 0.06 20.75 -9.91
C ASP A 84 -0.70 22.01 -10.34
N ASN A 85 -1.84 21.84 -11.02
CA ASN A 85 -2.71 22.93 -11.43
C ASN A 85 -3.71 23.34 -10.34
N LYS A 86 -3.66 22.71 -9.16
CA LYS A 86 -4.54 23.01 -8.02
C LYS A 86 -6.05 22.86 -8.34
N LEU A 87 -6.40 21.97 -9.27
CA LEU A 87 -7.76 21.67 -9.69
C LEU A 87 -8.26 20.38 -9.00
N PHE A 88 -8.95 20.54 -7.88
CA PHE A 88 -9.47 19.41 -7.10
C PHE A 88 -10.92 19.13 -7.49
N ASP A 89 -11.13 18.30 -8.52
CA ASP A 89 -12.49 18.00 -8.98
C ASP A 89 -13.31 17.30 -7.89
N LYS A 90 -14.26 18.04 -7.32
CA LYS A 90 -15.19 17.55 -6.29
C LYS A 90 -15.93 16.28 -6.74
N ARG A 91 -16.33 16.17 -8.01
CA ARG A 91 -17.04 15.00 -8.51
C ARG A 91 -16.16 13.76 -8.48
N LEU A 92 -14.91 13.91 -8.88
CA LEU A 92 -13.92 12.83 -8.86
C LEU A 92 -13.70 12.33 -7.42
N PHE A 93 -13.39 13.23 -6.49
CA PHE A 93 -13.10 12.84 -5.10
C PHE A 93 -14.33 12.34 -4.34
N ASN A 94 -15.53 12.82 -4.66
CA ASN A 94 -16.78 12.27 -4.13
C ASN A 94 -17.04 10.84 -4.64
N SER A 95 -16.57 10.50 -5.83
CA SER A 95 -16.76 9.15 -6.40
C SER A 95 -15.82 8.10 -5.82
N MET A 96 -14.80 8.50 -5.06
CA MET A 96 -13.78 7.64 -4.47
C MET A 96 -14.10 7.36 -3.00
N LEU A 97 -14.65 6.18 -2.71
CA LEU A 97 -15.06 5.79 -1.36
C LEU A 97 -13.98 4.99 -0.64
N ILE A 98 -13.78 5.28 0.63
CA ILE A 98 -12.86 4.60 1.54
C ILE A 98 -13.65 4.08 2.73
N THR A 99 -13.37 2.84 3.12
CA THR A 99 -13.95 2.25 4.33
C THR A 99 -13.19 2.70 5.58
N ARG A 100 -13.89 2.74 6.71
CA ARG A 100 -13.31 3.06 8.02
C ARG A 100 -12.03 2.29 8.30
N ASN A 101 -12.10 0.97 8.12
CA ASN A 101 -10.99 0.05 8.36
C ASN A 101 -9.81 0.32 7.41
N THR A 102 -10.08 0.58 6.12
CA THR A 102 -9.01 0.91 5.15
C THR A 102 -8.26 2.18 5.59
N LEU A 103 -8.99 3.20 6.04
CA LEU A 103 -8.37 4.43 6.51
C LEU A 103 -7.60 4.23 7.81
N ALA A 104 -8.12 3.43 8.75
CA ALA A 104 -7.41 3.08 9.98
C ALA A 104 -6.08 2.35 9.69
N CYS A 105 -6.11 1.33 8.84
CA CYS A 105 -4.90 0.64 8.40
C CYS A 105 -3.91 1.60 7.76
N TRP A 106 -4.37 2.51 6.89
CA TRP A 106 -3.52 3.52 6.27
C TRP A 106 -2.88 4.43 7.31
N CYS A 107 -3.62 4.90 8.32
CA CYS A 107 -3.06 5.75 9.39
C CYS A 107 -1.96 5.03 10.16
N ILE A 108 -2.21 3.78 10.57
CA ILE A 108 -1.25 2.94 11.30
C ILE A 108 0.01 2.69 10.45
N GLU A 109 -0.15 2.33 9.18
CA GLU A 109 0.97 2.05 8.27
C GLU A 109 1.87 3.27 8.01
N ASN A 110 1.32 4.48 8.12
CA ASN A 110 2.03 5.74 7.86
C ASN A 110 2.39 6.52 9.14
N ASN A 111 2.13 5.99 10.33
CA ASN A 111 2.28 6.67 11.62
C ASN A 111 1.50 8.00 11.72
N GLU A 112 0.33 8.06 11.09
CA GLU A 112 -0.59 9.20 11.18
C GLU A 112 -1.61 8.96 12.31
N PRO A 113 -2.07 10.02 13.01
CA PRO A 113 -3.11 9.89 14.02
C PRO A 113 -4.44 9.46 13.40
N LEU A 114 -5.22 8.66 14.12
CA LEU A 114 -6.55 8.29 13.65
C LEU A 114 -7.46 9.54 13.63
N PRO A 115 -8.27 9.71 12.58
CA PRO A 115 -9.13 10.89 12.47
C PRO A 115 -10.23 10.89 13.53
N LYS A 116 -10.28 11.95 14.35
CA LYS A 116 -11.25 12.12 15.45
C LYS A 116 -12.72 12.00 15.00
N PHE A 117 -13.04 12.43 13.78
CA PHE A 117 -14.40 12.36 13.26
C PHE A 117 -14.94 10.92 13.16
N TRP A 118 -14.02 9.95 13.07
CA TRP A 118 -14.32 8.52 12.96
C TRP A 118 -13.84 7.71 14.17
N PHE A 119 -12.79 8.17 14.86
CA PHE A 119 -12.15 7.53 16.01
C PHE A 119 -12.02 8.56 17.15
N PRO A 120 -13.13 8.97 17.79
CA PRO A 120 -13.13 10.05 18.78
C PRO A 120 -12.24 9.75 19.99
N ASP A 121 -12.18 8.48 20.40
CA ASP A 121 -11.37 8.01 21.54
C ASP A 121 -9.97 7.55 21.11
N ASN A 122 -9.63 7.69 19.82
CA ASN A 122 -8.38 7.18 19.22
C ASN A 122 -8.22 5.65 19.34
N ASP A 123 -9.31 4.93 19.64
CA ASP A 123 -9.35 3.48 19.75
C ASP A 123 -9.96 2.84 18.50
N MET A 124 -9.37 1.72 18.07
CA MET A 124 -10.00 0.80 17.13
C MET A 124 -11.07 0.02 17.87
N TYR A 125 -12.30 0.00 17.35
CA TYR A 125 -13.34 -0.81 17.97
C TYR A 125 -13.23 -2.25 17.46
N PRO A 126 -13.57 -3.26 18.28
CA PRO A 126 -13.49 -4.68 17.90
C PRO A 126 -14.23 -5.03 16.60
N TYR A 127 -15.26 -4.27 16.25
CA TYR A 127 -16.08 -4.45 15.04
C TYR A 127 -15.39 -3.94 13.76
N ASP A 128 -14.29 -3.19 13.86
CA ASP A 128 -13.52 -2.69 12.72
C ASP A 128 -12.61 -3.78 12.10
N LEU A 129 -12.43 -4.92 12.78
CA LEU A 129 -11.56 -6.04 12.38
C LEU A 129 -12.26 -7.10 11.53
N GLU A 130 -13.58 -7.09 11.47
CA GLU A 130 -14.32 -7.94 10.55
C GLU A 130 -14.34 -7.25 9.18
N ASN A 131 -13.97 -7.99 8.12
CA ASN A 131 -14.10 -7.50 6.75
C ASN A 131 -15.59 -7.29 6.43
N GLN A 132 -16.16 -6.16 6.85
CA GLN A 132 -17.50 -5.78 6.43
C GLN A 132 -17.41 -5.45 4.94
N GLU A 133 -17.96 -6.35 4.13
CA GLU A 133 -18.22 -6.10 2.74
C GLU A 133 -19.02 -4.80 2.61
N MET A 134 -18.66 -3.96 1.63
CA MET A 134 -19.31 -2.67 1.48
C MET A 134 -20.81 -2.87 1.23
N GLU A 135 -21.68 -2.21 2.01
CA GLU A 135 -23.12 -2.26 1.79
C GLU A 135 -23.44 -1.80 0.36
N GLY A 136 -24.10 -2.67 -0.40
CA GLY A 136 -24.38 -2.42 -1.81
C GLY A 136 -23.19 -2.67 -2.74
N ALA A 137 -22.37 -3.70 -2.49
CA ALA A 137 -21.31 -4.16 -3.39
C ALA A 137 -21.74 -4.27 -4.86
N ASP A 138 -23.02 -4.54 -5.13
CA ASP A 138 -23.61 -4.54 -6.47
C ASP A 138 -23.59 -3.18 -7.19
N ARG A 139 -23.38 -2.07 -6.48
CA ARG A 139 -23.33 -0.71 -7.03
C ARG A 139 -21.92 -0.16 -7.18
N TYR A 140 -20.91 -0.80 -6.59
CA TYR A 140 -19.54 -0.29 -6.56
C TYR A 140 -18.57 -1.27 -7.24
N GLU A 141 -17.46 -0.73 -7.74
CA GLU A 141 -16.37 -1.49 -8.31
C GLU A 141 -15.09 -1.22 -7.50
N PHE A 142 -14.41 -2.31 -7.12
CA PHE A 142 -13.16 -2.25 -6.36
C PHE A 142 -12.02 -1.81 -7.29
N LEU A 143 -11.42 -0.66 -6.98
CA LEU A 143 -10.27 -0.14 -7.72
C LEU A 143 -9.03 -0.23 -6.81
N MET A 144 -8.15 -1.17 -7.12
CA MET A 144 -6.86 -1.26 -6.45
C MET A 144 -5.85 -0.37 -7.18
N VAL A 145 -5.49 0.74 -6.56
CA VAL A 145 -4.48 1.68 -7.08
C VAL A 145 -3.11 1.14 -6.69
N TYR A 146 -2.37 0.59 -7.66
CA TYR A 146 -1.00 0.17 -7.47
C TYR A 146 -0.02 1.23 -7.93
N ASP A 147 0.97 1.54 -7.10
CA ASP A 147 2.22 2.18 -7.56
C ASP A 147 3.13 1.11 -8.16
N GLY A 148 2.80 0.70 -9.38
CA GLY A 148 3.48 -0.37 -10.08
C GLY A 148 4.77 0.13 -10.72
N VAL A 149 5.90 0.08 -10.01
CA VAL A 149 7.20 -0.11 -10.70
C VAL A 149 7.15 -1.52 -11.29
N ARG A 150 6.70 -1.64 -12.55
CA ARG A 150 6.90 -2.87 -13.32
C ARG A 150 8.40 -3.16 -13.27
N LYS A 151 8.76 -4.38 -12.85
CA LYS A 151 10.04 -4.95 -13.27
C LYS A 151 10.01 -4.93 -14.79
N ARG A 152 10.87 -4.12 -15.42
CA ARG A 152 11.09 -4.23 -16.85
C ARG A 152 11.52 -5.66 -17.12
N ASP A 153 10.84 -6.32 -18.05
CA ASP A 153 11.41 -7.48 -18.71
C ASP A 153 12.73 -7.06 -19.35
N SER A 154 13.74 -7.92 -19.22
CA SER A 154 15.16 -7.57 -19.33
C SER A 154 15.66 -7.42 -20.77
N GLU A 155 14.81 -7.02 -21.73
CA GLU A 155 15.13 -7.07 -23.16
C GLU A 155 14.98 -5.75 -23.92
N SER A 156 14.95 -4.61 -23.24
CA SER A 156 15.11 -3.32 -23.92
C SER A 156 15.95 -2.36 -23.12
N GLU A 157 17.27 -2.50 -23.27
CA GLU A 157 18.23 -1.46 -22.94
C GLU A 157 18.14 -0.33 -23.97
N VAL A 158 17.27 0.65 -23.71
CA VAL A 158 17.54 2.01 -24.16
C VAL A 158 18.28 2.71 -23.04
N LYS A 159 19.58 2.95 -23.26
CA LYS A 159 20.45 3.75 -22.40
C LYS A 159 19.91 5.17 -22.31
N GLN A 160 19.08 5.43 -21.31
CA GLN A 160 18.75 6.79 -20.89
C GLN A 160 19.44 7.06 -19.56
N SER A 161 20.53 7.83 -19.64
CA SER A 161 21.25 8.36 -18.50
C SER A 161 20.36 9.36 -17.76
N VAL A 162 19.66 8.90 -16.73
CA VAL A 162 18.93 9.77 -15.79
C VAL A 162 19.75 9.90 -14.51
N SER A 163 19.89 11.15 -14.08
CA SER A 163 20.70 11.65 -12.96
C SER A 163 20.55 10.87 -11.65
N LEU A 164 21.70 10.51 -11.07
CA LEU A 164 21.95 9.59 -9.95
C LEU A 164 21.46 10.02 -8.54
N SER A 165 20.77 11.16 -8.35
CA SER A 165 20.53 11.67 -7.00
C SER A 165 19.25 11.16 -6.31
N VAL A 166 18.13 11.01 -7.04
CA VAL A 166 16.83 10.65 -6.41
C VAL A 166 16.66 9.15 -6.19
N SER A 167 17.28 8.29 -7.02
CA SER A 167 17.20 6.82 -6.87
C SER A 167 17.91 6.31 -5.61
N SER A 168 18.94 7.02 -5.14
CA SER A 168 19.75 6.65 -3.99
C SER A 168 18.92 6.61 -2.69
N ASN A 169 18.03 7.58 -2.49
CA ASN A 169 17.23 7.67 -1.26
C ASN A 169 16.10 6.65 -1.23
N ALA A 170 15.43 6.38 -2.35
CA ALA A 170 14.41 5.34 -2.44
C ALA A 170 15.00 3.94 -2.21
N ILE A 171 16.18 3.66 -2.76
CA ILE A 171 16.90 2.39 -2.53
C ILE A 171 17.31 2.27 -1.05
N LYS A 172 17.80 3.36 -0.44
CA LYS A 172 18.13 3.39 1.00
C LYS A 172 16.89 3.14 1.86
N ALA A 173 15.79 3.83 1.60
CA ALA A 173 14.53 3.67 2.34
C ALA A 173 13.96 2.25 2.20
N ALA A 174 13.97 1.67 1.00
CA ALA A 174 13.54 0.30 0.77
C ALA A 174 14.43 -0.72 1.50
N ARG A 175 15.75 -0.48 1.55
CA ARG A 175 16.69 -1.31 2.33
C ARG A 175 16.38 -1.24 3.82
N VAL A 176 16.06 -0.06 4.36
CA VAL A 176 15.68 0.12 5.78
C VAL A 176 14.38 -0.64 6.09
N LYS A 177 13.32 -0.49 5.28
CA LYS A 177 12.04 -1.17 5.49
C LYS A 177 12.15 -2.70 5.44
N HIS A 178 13.08 -3.22 4.65
CA HIS A 178 13.31 -4.67 4.53
C HIS A 178 14.47 -5.19 5.39
N ALA A 179 15.15 -4.35 6.16
CA ALA A 179 16.30 -4.74 6.96
C ALA A 179 15.97 -5.86 7.97
N PRO A 180 14.87 -5.80 8.76
CA PRO A 180 14.55 -6.86 9.71
C PRO A 180 14.31 -8.21 9.02
N ARG A 181 13.56 -8.19 7.91
CA ARG A 181 13.27 -9.42 7.14
C ARG A 181 14.51 -9.96 6.44
N ASN A 182 15.49 -9.13 6.09
CA ASN A 182 16.76 -9.58 5.53
C ASN A 182 17.66 -10.19 6.61
N ALA A 183 17.74 -9.59 7.80
CA ALA A 183 18.47 -10.16 8.92
C ALA A 183 17.99 -11.59 9.26
N VAL A 184 16.67 -11.83 9.27
CA VAL A 184 16.12 -13.18 9.48
C VAL A 184 16.52 -14.15 8.37
N LYS A 185 16.61 -13.71 7.11
CA LYS A 185 17.08 -14.56 6.00
C LYS A 185 18.54 -14.92 6.14
N ASP A 186 19.38 -13.98 6.55
CA ASP A 186 20.81 -14.19 6.72
C ASP A 186 21.06 -15.18 7.87
N ARG A 187 20.38 -15.00 9.02
CA ARG A 187 20.43 -15.98 10.12
C ARG A 187 19.95 -17.37 9.71
N PHE A 188 18.94 -17.46 8.83
CA PHE A 188 18.50 -18.76 8.32
C PHE A 188 19.57 -19.42 7.46
N ILE A 189 20.30 -18.65 6.65
CA ILE A 189 21.39 -19.18 5.83
C ILE A 189 22.48 -19.76 6.73
N ASP A 190 22.88 -19.03 7.78
CA ASP A 190 23.87 -19.49 8.75
C ASP A 190 23.41 -20.75 9.48
N TYR A 191 22.16 -20.74 9.98
CA TYR A 191 21.53 -21.91 10.61
C TYR A 191 21.51 -23.11 9.66
N TYR A 192 21.18 -22.92 8.38
CA TYR A 192 21.12 -24.00 7.42
C TYR A 192 22.51 -24.59 7.12
N PHE A 193 23.57 -23.78 7.08
CA PHE A 193 24.91 -24.30 6.90
C PHE A 193 25.45 -25.03 8.14
N ALA A 194 25.05 -24.60 9.34
CA ALA A 194 25.45 -25.25 10.59
C ALA A 194 24.67 -26.56 10.87
N GLU A 195 23.36 -26.55 10.63
CA GLU A 195 22.46 -27.61 11.09
C GLU A 195 21.62 -28.26 9.99
N GLY A 196 21.70 -27.77 8.75
CA GLY A 196 20.81 -28.20 7.65
C GLY A 196 20.90 -29.70 7.33
N SER A 197 22.04 -30.34 7.60
CA SER A 197 22.22 -31.80 7.42
C SER A 197 21.44 -32.65 8.41
N LYS A 198 21.02 -32.08 9.56
CA LYS A 198 20.21 -32.76 10.58
C LYS A 198 18.74 -32.90 10.17
N HIS A 199 18.32 -32.18 9.13
CA HIS A 199 16.93 -32.13 8.69
C HIS A 199 16.72 -32.97 7.43
N SER A 200 15.57 -33.63 7.34
CA SER A 200 15.21 -34.50 6.19
C SER A 200 15.12 -33.75 4.86
N SER A 201 14.91 -32.43 4.90
CA SER A 201 14.86 -31.57 3.72
C SER A 201 15.16 -30.12 4.06
N LYS A 202 15.45 -29.30 3.03
CA LYS A 202 15.60 -27.84 3.20
C LYS A 202 14.34 -27.19 3.73
N ALA A 203 13.17 -27.69 3.32
CA ALA A 203 11.89 -27.20 3.78
C ALA A 203 11.69 -27.50 5.27
N ALA A 204 12.04 -28.71 5.72
CA ALA A 204 12.01 -29.08 7.14
C ALA A 204 12.93 -28.17 7.98
N ALA A 205 14.16 -27.90 7.50
CA ALA A 205 15.07 -26.97 8.17
C ALA A 205 14.50 -25.55 8.27
N ALA A 206 13.91 -25.03 7.19
CA ALA A 206 13.29 -23.71 7.16
C ALA A 206 12.07 -23.62 8.09
N ILE A 207 11.27 -24.67 8.14
CA ILE A 207 10.13 -24.78 9.04
C ILE A 207 10.60 -24.78 10.51
N GLN A 208 11.59 -25.61 10.83
CA GLN A 208 12.12 -25.69 12.20
C GLN A 208 12.71 -24.34 12.63
N PHE A 209 13.51 -23.71 11.77
CA PHE A 209 14.05 -22.37 12.03
C PHE A 209 12.95 -21.32 12.23
N PHE A 210 11.89 -21.35 11.43
CA PHE A 210 10.77 -20.43 11.63
C PHE A 210 10.12 -20.60 13.01
N CYS A 211 10.01 -21.83 13.50
CA CYS A 211 9.48 -22.13 14.83
C CYS A 211 10.39 -21.67 15.98
N THR A 212 11.68 -21.42 15.73
CA THR A 212 12.59 -20.86 16.75
C THR A 212 12.62 -19.34 16.76
N LEU A 213 12.01 -18.67 15.78
CA LEU A 213 11.87 -17.21 15.77
C LEU A 213 10.93 -16.73 16.87
N ASP A 214 11.20 -15.55 17.43
CA ASP A 214 10.26 -14.91 18.35
C ASP A 214 8.97 -14.45 17.63
N LYS A 215 7.90 -14.17 18.39
CA LYS A 215 6.60 -13.79 17.81
C LYS A 215 6.69 -12.53 16.93
N ARG A 216 7.54 -11.56 17.26
CA ARG A 216 7.68 -10.33 16.46
C ARG A 216 8.34 -10.62 15.12
N GLU A 217 9.34 -11.50 15.11
CA GLU A 217 10.00 -11.95 13.89
C GLU A 217 9.09 -12.81 13.01
N GLN A 218 8.26 -13.66 13.61
CA GLN A 218 7.26 -14.44 12.88
C GLN A 218 6.25 -13.55 12.15
N LEU A 219 5.81 -12.45 12.78
CA LEU A 219 4.90 -11.47 12.18
C LEU A 219 5.50 -10.73 10.96
N LEU A 220 6.82 -10.80 10.73
CA LEU A 220 7.42 -10.30 9.49
C LEU A 220 7.02 -11.12 8.25
N PHE A 221 6.35 -12.26 8.46
CA PHE A 221 5.85 -13.15 7.43
C PHE A 221 4.36 -13.37 7.64
N ASP A 222 3.55 -13.18 6.59
CA ASP A 222 2.09 -13.31 6.67
C ASP A 222 1.65 -14.71 7.13
N THR A 223 2.35 -15.75 6.67
CA THR A 223 2.07 -17.15 7.02
C THR A 223 3.37 -17.96 7.12
N ARG A 224 3.32 -19.09 7.84
CA ARG A 224 4.42 -20.07 7.93
C ARG A 224 4.88 -20.57 6.55
N GLU A 225 3.95 -20.77 5.63
CA GLU A 225 4.25 -21.19 4.25
C GLU A 225 4.99 -20.09 3.48
N THR A 226 4.54 -18.83 3.65
CA THR A 226 5.18 -17.66 3.05
C THR A 226 6.60 -17.46 3.60
N ALA A 227 6.79 -17.68 4.90
CA ALA A 227 8.10 -17.69 5.54
C ALA A 227 9.00 -18.76 4.93
N THR A 228 8.54 -20.01 4.91
CA THR A 228 9.28 -21.16 4.36
C THR A 228 9.73 -20.91 2.91
N ARG A 229 8.83 -20.46 2.04
CA ARG A 229 9.16 -20.12 0.64
C ARG A 229 10.16 -18.97 0.56
N THR A 230 10.03 -17.95 1.41
CA THR A 230 10.94 -16.80 1.45
C THR A 230 12.36 -17.22 1.84
N LEU A 231 12.49 -18.04 2.90
CA LEU A 231 13.75 -18.53 3.42
C LEU A 231 14.48 -19.44 2.41
N LEU A 232 13.75 -20.38 1.79
CA LEU A 232 14.30 -21.23 0.74
C LEU A 232 14.78 -20.44 -0.48
N ASN A 233 14.05 -19.39 -0.87
CA ASN A 233 14.46 -18.49 -1.94
C ASN A 233 15.73 -17.70 -1.58
N ALA A 234 15.89 -17.29 -0.32
CA ALA A 234 17.11 -16.63 0.15
C ALA A 234 18.32 -17.56 0.04
N LEU A 235 18.20 -18.80 0.55
CA LEU A 235 19.25 -19.81 0.46
C LEU A 235 19.64 -20.12 -0.99
N ARG A 236 18.66 -20.23 -1.91
CA ARG A 236 18.92 -20.43 -3.35
C ARG A 236 19.69 -19.26 -3.96
N LYS A 237 19.35 -18.02 -3.60
CA LYS A 237 20.05 -16.82 -4.11
C LYS A 237 21.48 -16.74 -3.60
N HIS A 238 21.69 -17.04 -2.31
CA HIS A 238 23.03 -17.08 -1.72
C HIS A 238 23.93 -18.07 -2.46
N GLY A 239 23.44 -19.28 -2.72
CA GLY A 239 24.18 -20.30 -3.48
C GLY A 239 24.45 -19.95 -4.96
N LYS A 240 23.74 -18.99 -5.55
CA LYS A 240 24.05 -18.47 -6.89
C LYS A 240 25.15 -17.41 -6.84
N GLN A 241 25.17 -16.57 -5.80
CA GLN A 241 26.17 -15.52 -5.65
C GLN A 241 27.55 -16.09 -5.34
N THR A 242 27.64 -17.14 -4.51
CA THR A 242 28.92 -17.79 -4.18
C THR A 242 29.53 -18.59 -5.33
N LYS A 243 28.77 -18.92 -6.38
CA LYS A 243 29.28 -19.62 -7.57
C LYS A 243 29.78 -18.68 -8.67
N SER A 244 29.53 -17.38 -8.54
CA SER A 244 29.92 -16.36 -9.52
C SER A 244 31.28 -15.73 -9.22
N TYR A 245 31.97 -16.23 -8.19
CA TYR A 245 33.34 -15.92 -7.79
C TYR A 245 34.15 -17.21 -7.84
#